data_AF-A0A7J8VA91-F1
#
_entry.id   AF-A0A7J8VA91-F1
#
_cell.length_a   1.000
_cell.length_b   1.000
_cell.length_c   1.000
_cell.angle_alpha   90.00
_cell.angle_beta   90.00
_cell.angle_gamma   90.00
#
_symmetry.space_group_name_H-M   'P 1'
#
loop_
_entity.id
_entity.type
_entity.pdbx_description
1 polymer ?
#
loop_
_entity_poly.entity_id
_entity_poly.type
_entity_poly.pdbx_seq_one_letter_code
_entity_poly.pdbx_strand_id
1 'polypeptide(L)'
;ALERELWSNATINEEVLRTLNVIFANFPKLQISEAATLCIPHLVAALKSGSEGAQESVLDTMCLLKHSWSTMPIEIARSQSMIAAEAIPILQMLMKTCPPSFHERADSLLHCLPGCLTVTIKRGNNLKQAMGATNAFCRLTIGNGPPRQTKVVNHSTTPEWKEGFTWAFDVPPKGQKLHIICKSKNTFGKVNEISRSNAECSIIFSCR
;
A
#
# COMPACT_ATOMS: atom_id res chain seq x y z
N ALA A 1 -29.59 19.90 8.82
CA ALA A 1 -29.11 21.01 9.69
C ALA A 1 -28.07 20.49 10.69
N LEU A 2 -28.41 19.46 11.49
CA LEU A 2 -27.51 18.88 12.50
C LEU A 2 -26.19 18.29 11.93
N GLU A 3 -26.24 17.65 10.76
CA GLU A 3 -25.04 17.11 10.08
C GLU A 3 -24.07 18.15 9.55
N ARG A 4 -24.47 19.43 9.45
CA ARG A 4 -23.61 20.49 8.92
C ARG A 4 -23.01 21.37 10.02
N GLU A 5 -23.66 21.39 11.18
CA GLU A 5 -23.20 22.16 12.36
C GLU A 5 -22.26 21.37 13.28
N LEU A 6 -22.36 20.03 13.34
CA LEU A 6 -21.40 19.19 14.08
C LEU A 6 -19.97 19.23 13.52
N TRP A 7 -19.83 19.64 12.25
CA TRP A 7 -18.60 19.43 11.47
C TRP A 7 -18.01 20.70 10.88
N SER A 8 -18.62 21.86 11.09
CA SER A 8 -18.12 23.13 10.54
C SER A 8 -17.21 23.91 11.49
N ASN A 9 -17.15 23.59 12.80
CA ASN A 9 -16.23 24.21 13.76
C ASN A 9 -16.09 23.35 15.03
N ALA A 10 -15.25 22.31 15.06
CA ALA A 10 -14.86 21.68 16.33
C ALA A 10 -13.72 20.70 16.09
N THR A 11 -12.71 20.72 16.96
CA THR A 11 -11.96 19.53 17.37
C THR A 11 -12.85 18.30 17.29
N ILE A 12 -12.45 17.27 16.53
CA ILE A 12 -13.13 15.98 16.57
C ILE A 12 -13.13 15.54 18.03
N ASN A 13 -14.31 15.52 18.63
CA ASN A 13 -14.45 15.39 20.07
C ASN A 13 -14.00 13.98 20.45
N GLU A 14 -12.93 13.89 21.24
CA GLU A 14 -12.36 12.65 21.74
C GLU A 14 -13.42 11.75 22.41
N GLU A 15 -14.40 12.36 23.08
CA GLU A 15 -15.51 11.63 23.71
C GLU A 15 -16.43 10.95 22.69
N VAL A 16 -16.62 11.56 21.52
CA VAL A 16 -17.41 10.97 20.43
C VAL A 16 -16.67 9.76 19.86
N LEU A 17 -15.35 9.87 19.65
CA LEU A 17 -14.53 8.75 19.17
C LEU A 17 -14.52 7.58 20.17
N ARG A 18 -14.38 7.89 21.47
CA ARG A 18 -14.46 6.90 22.54
C ARG A 18 -15.83 6.23 22.60
N THR A 19 -16.90 7.02 22.51
CA THR A 19 -18.28 6.49 22.49
C THR A 19 -18.50 5.56 21.29
N LEU A 20 -18.01 5.95 20.10
CA LEU A 20 -18.07 5.12 18.90
C LEU A 20 -17.33 3.78 19.10
N ASN A 21 -16.13 3.80 19.69
CA ASN A 21 -15.38 2.60 20.02
C ASN A 21 -16.21 1.66 20.91
N VAL A 22 -16.78 2.20 22.00
CA VAL A 22 -17.63 1.46 22.94
C VAL A 22 -18.85 0.86 22.25
N ILE A 23 -19.51 1.62 21.36
CA ILE A 23 -20.67 1.13 20.58
C ILE A 23 -20.25 -0.07 19.72
N PHE A 24 -19.18 0.06 18.93
CA PHE A 24 -18.75 -1.06 18.10
C PHE A 24 -18.30 -2.26 18.94
N ALA A 25 -17.64 -2.05 20.08
CA ALA A 25 -17.18 -3.13 20.94
C ALA A 25 -18.35 -3.94 21.55
N ASN A 26 -19.43 -3.26 21.92
CA ASN A 26 -20.60 -3.90 22.52
C ASN A 26 -21.61 -4.44 21.50
N PHE A 27 -21.59 -3.93 20.26
CA PHE A 27 -22.54 -4.31 19.22
C PHE A 27 -21.83 -4.78 17.93
N PRO A 28 -21.31 -6.02 17.88
CA PRO A 28 -20.57 -6.54 16.72
C PRO A 28 -21.34 -6.48 15.40
N LYS A 29 -22.67 -6.59 15.44
CA LYS A 29 -23.54 -6.46 14.25
C LYS A 29 -23.45 -5.07 13.60
N LEU A 30 -23.09 -4.03 14.35
CA LEU A 30 -22.89 -2.70 13.78
C LEU A 30 -21.58 -2.61 12.98
N GLN A 31 -20.58 -3.43 13.30
CA GLN A 31 -19.29 -3.41 12.61
C GLN A 31 -19.40 -3.83 11.14
N ILE A 32 -20.42 -4.62 10.79
CA ILE A 32 -20.69 -5.04 9.40
C ILE A 32 -21.66 -4.10 8.66
N SER A 33 -22.10 -3.03 9.30
CA SER A 33 -23.07 -2.11 8.70
C SER A 33 -22.44 -1.18 7.67
N GLU A 34 -23.26 -0.65 6.78
CA GLU A 34 -22.87 0.43 5.88
C GLU A 34 -22.40 1.67 6.68
N ALA A 35 -23.05 1.99 7.80
CA ALA A 35 -22.65 3.09 8.67
C ALA A 35 -21.23 2.91 9.24
N ALA A 36 -20.83 1.69 9.61
CA ALA A 36 -19.46 1.42 10.03
C ALA A 36 -18.46 1.67 8.89
N THR A 37 -18.81 1.26 7.67
CA THR A 37 -17.99 1.47 6.48
C THR A 37 -17.83 2.97 6.15
N LEU A 38 -18.92 3.73 6.20
CA LEU A 38 -18.95 5.17 5.98
C LEU A 38 -18.25 5.97 7.09
N CYS A 39 -18.07 5.38 8.28
CA CYS A 39 -17.37 6.03 9.38
C CYS A 39 -15.85 6.06 9.18
N ILE A 40 -15.29 5.11 8.42
CA ILE A 40 -13.83 4.94 8.28
C ILE A 40 -13.12 6.21 7.75
N PRO A 41 -13.60 6.91 6.69
CA PRO A 41 -12.97 8.14 6.24
C PRO A 41 -12.93 9.23 7.31
N HIS A 42 -13.93 9.30 8.18
CA HIS A 42 -13.96 10.24 9.30
C HIS A 42 -12.94 9.88 10.38
N LEU A 43 -12.75 8.58 10.64
CA LEU A 43 -11.68 8.09 11.50
C LEU A 43 -10.30 8.45 10.92
N VAL A 44 -10.10 8.26 9.62
CA VAL A 44 -8.85 8.63 8.92
C VAL A 44 -8.58 10.14 9.04
N ALA A 45 -9.59 10.97 8.84
CA ALA A 45 -9.48 12.42 9.04
C ALA A 45 -9.12 12.78 10.49
N ALA A 46 -9.77 12.12 11.47
CA ALA A 46 -9.48 12.28 12.89
C ALA A 46 -8.05 11.87 13.26
N LEU A 47 -7.53 10.80 12.66
CA LEU A 47 -6.14 10.38 12.85
C LEU A 47 -5.15 11.45 12.38
N LYS A 48 -5.47 12.14 11.27
CA LYS A 48 -4.62 13.16 10.65
C LYS A 48 -4.56 14.47 11.44
N SER A 49 -5.70 14.96 11.93
CA SER A 49 -5.83 16.30 12.52
C SER A 49 -6.22 16.32 14.00
N GLY A 50 -6.42 15.16 14.62
CA GLY A 50 -6.82 15.03 16.02
C GLY A 50 -5.68 15.25 17.02
N SER A 51 -6.05 15.41 18.29
CA SER A 51 -5.12 15.33 19.43
C SER A 51 -4.56 13.93 19.60
N GLU A 52 -3.53 13.76 20.44
CA GLU A 52 -2.98 12.44 20.78
C GLU A 52 -4.06 11.48 21.33
N GLY A 53 -4.95 11.95 22.21
CA GLY A 53 -6.06 11.15 22.73
C GLY A 53 -7.10 10.75 21.67
N ALA A 54 -7.34 11.64 20.68
CA ALA A 54 -8.18 11.32 19.53
C ALA A 54 -7.51 10.27 18.62
N GLN A 55 -6.21 10.40 18.36
CA GLN A 55 -5.44 9.44 17.57
C GLN A 55 -5.43 8.04 18.20
N GLU A 56 -5.27 7.96 19.52
CA GLU A 56 -5.39 6.73 20.30
C GLU A 56 -6.77 6.10 20.16
N SER A 57 -7.85 6.89 20.37
CA SER A 57 -9.23 6.40 20.25
C SER A 57 -9.58 5.93 18.83
N VAL A 58 -9.06 6.62 17.81
CA VAL A 58 -9.19 6.19 16.41
C VAL A 58 -8.47 4.88 16.18
N LEU A 59 -7.22 4.74 16.65
CA LEU A 59 -6.44 3.52 16.44
C LEU A 59 -7.10 2.31 17.10
N ASP A 60 -7.66 2.47 18.30
CA ASP A 60 -8.42 1.42 18.98
C ASP A 60 -9.66 1.02 18.17
N THR A 61 -10.37 1.99 17.60
CA THR A 61 -11.56 1.75 16.77
C THR A 61 -11.19 1.05 15.46
N MET A 62 -10.13 1.48 14.78
CA MET A 62 -9.65 0.81 13.57
C MET A 62 -9.14 -0.60 13.86
N CYS A 63 -8.49 -0.82 15.00
CA CYS A 63 -8.07 -2.14 15.44
C CYS A 63 -9.29 -3.03 15.71
N LEU A 64 -10.35 -2.53 16.35
CA LEU A 64 -11.59 -3.28 16.55
C LEU A 64 -12.23 -3.70 15.22
N LEU A 65 -12.36 -2.77 14.27
CA LEU A 65 -12.88 -3.06 12.92
C LEU A 65 -12.03 -4.10 12.19
N LYS A 66 -10.70 -3.98 12.29
CA LYS A 66 -9.78 -4.98 11.75
C LYS A 66 -10.06 -6.38 12.29
N HIS A 67 -10.29 -6.53 13.59
CA HIS A 67 -10.51 -7.86 14.18
C HIS A 67 -11.77 -8.54 13.60
N SER A 68 -12.82 -7.78 13.28
CA SER A 68 -14.04 -8.35 12.72
C SER A 68 -13.97 -8.69 11.24
N TRP A 69 -12.99 -8.16 10.48
CA TRP A 69 -12.82 -8.50 9.05
C TRP A 69 -12.71 -10.01 8.80
N SER A 70 -12.16 -10.77 9.74
CA SER A 70 -12.04 -12.24 9.65
C SER A 70 -13.37 -12.99 9.79
N THR A 71 -14.39 -12.35 10.37
CA THR A 71 -15.69 -12.97 10.72
C THR A 71 -16.87 -12.42 9.92
N MET A 72 -16.68 -11.31 9.20
CA MET A 72 -17.72 -10.67 8.39
C MET A 72 -17.70 -11.14 6.93
N PRO A 73 -18.76 -10.86 6.14
CA PRO A 73 -18.75 -11.15 4.71
C PRO A 73 -17.55 -10.52 4.00
N ILE A 74 -16.89 -11.30 3.12
CA ILE A 74 -15.63 -10.92 2.47
C ILE A 74 -15.71 -9.60 1.69
N GLU A 75 -16.86 -9.30 1.09
CA GLU A 75 -17.06 -8.06 0.33
C GLU A 75 -17.05 -6.82 1.24
N ILE A 76 -17.64 -6.95 2.42
CA ILE A 76 -17.68 -5.88 3.43
C ILE A 76 -16.30 -5.70 4.04
N ALA A 77 -15.63 -6.80 4.42
CA ALA A 77 -14.26 -6.77 4.93
C ALA A 77 -13.31 -6.08 3.94
N ARG A 78 -13.39 -6.46 2.66
CA ARG A 78 -12.60 -5.84 1.58
C ARG A 78 -12.93 -4.36 1.42
N SER A 79 -14.21 -3.99 1.43
CA SER A 79 -14.61 -2.57 1.32
C SER A 79 -14.03 -1.74 2.46
N GLN A 80 -14.19 -2.19 3.69
CA GLN A 80 -13.65 -1.51 4.87
C GLN A 80 -12.13 -1.45 4.86
N SER A 81 -11.44 -2.54 4.54
CA SER A 81 -9.97 -2.57 4.50
C SER A 81 -9.41 -1.66 3.41
N MET A 82 -10.07 -1.58 2.25
CA MET A 82 -9.69 -0.68 1.16
C MET A 82 -9.82 0.80 1.58
N ILE A 83 -10.90 1.18 2.25
CA ILE A 83 -11.09 2.56 2.73
C ILE A 83 -10.10 2.86 3.87
N ALA A 84 -9.88 1.89 4.77
CA ALA A 84 -8.94 2.03 5.87
C ALA A 84 -7.47 2.17 5.42
N ALA A 85 -7.13 1.71 4.20
CA ALA A 85 -5.80 1.87 3.63
C ALA A 85 -5.37 3.35 3.46
N GLU A 86 -6.33 4.28 3.38
CA GLU A 86 -6.03 5.72 3.37
C GLU A 86 -5.34 6.20 4.66
N ALA A 87 -5.44 5.43 5.76
CA ALA A 87 -4.74 5.72 7.01
C ALA A 87 -3.24 5.44 6.95
N ILE A 88 -2.76 4.59 6.03
CA ILE A 88 -1.36 4.12 5.99
C ILE A 88 -0.32 5.26 6.07
N PRO A 89 -0.35 6.31 5.24
CA PRO A 89 0.66 7.37 5.31
C PRO A 89 0.66 8.10 6.65
N ILE A 90 -0.51 8.25 7.26
CA ILE A 90 -0.67 8.92 8.57
C ILE A 90 -0.11 8.02 9.67
N LEU A 91 -0.45 6.73 9.67
CA LEU A 91 0.08 5.74 10.62
C LEU A 91 1.62 5.66 10.56
N GLN A 92 2.19 5.59 9.36
CA GLN A 92 3.65 5.57 9.15
C GLN A 92 4.35 6.85 9.62
N MET A 93 3.65 7.99 9.57
CA MET A 93 4.15 9.26 10.09
C MET A 93 4.09 9.27 11.63
N LEU A 94 2.95 8.91 12.21
CA LEU A 94 2.75 8.90 13.67
C LEU A 94 3.68 7.90 14.37
N MET A 95 3.97 6.75 13.74
CA MET A 95 4.98 5.78 14.24
C MET A 95 6.41 6.33 14.32
N LYS A 96 6.67 7.55 13.86
CA LYS A 96 7.98 8.22 14.07
C LYS A 96 7.99 9.11 15.30
N THR A 97 6.82 9.47 15.83
CA THR A 97 6.65 10.50 16.87
C THR A 97 5.95 9.97 18.12
N CYS A 98 5.14 8.92 18.01
CA CYS A 98 4.34 8.36 19.09
C CYS A 98 5.14 7.34 19.95
N PRO A 99 4.61 6.93 21.12
CA PRO A 99 5.26 5.93 21.97
C PRO A 99 5.16 4.49 21.39
N PRO A 100 6.00 3.55 21.89
CA PRO A 100 6.01 2.15 21.41
C PRO A 100 4.65 1.42 21.48
N SER A 101 3.79 1.74 22.45
CA SER A 101 2.45 1.17 22.58
C SER A 101 1.52 1.53 21.42
N PHE A 102 1.70 2.70 20.80
CA PHE A 102 1.04 3.08 19.56
C PHE A 102 1.62 2.28 18.39
N HIS A 103 2.94 2.09 18.37
CA HIS A 103 3.64 1.44 17.26
C HIS A 103 3.19 0.00 17.06
N GLU A 104 3.05 -0.79 18.13
CA GLU A 104 2.64 -2.19 18.01
C GLU A 104 1.23 -2.32 17.39
N ARG A 105 0.29 -1.48 17.81
CA ARG A 105 -1.08 -1.46 17.27
C ARG A 105 -1.12 -0.93 15.83
N ALA A 106 -0.42 0.16 15.55
CA ALA A 106 -0.32 0.73 14.21
C ALA A 106 0.34 -0.25 13.23
N ASP A 107 1.45 -0.89 13.64
CA ASP A 107 2.14 -1.92 12.87
C ASP A 107 1.21 -3.11 12.59
N SER A 108 0.52 -3.61 13.62
CA SER A 108 -0.48 -4.66 13.49
C SER A 108 -1.57 -4.31 12.48
N LEU A 109 -2.07 -3.07 12.50
CA LEU A 109 -3.07 -2.57 11.55
C LEU A 109 -2.50 -2.49 10.12
N LEU A 110 -1.34 -1.84 9.93
CA LEU A 110 -0.66 -1.71 8.64
C LEU A 110 -0.46 -3.07 7.94
N HIS A 111 -0.25 -4.12 8.72
CA HIS A 111 -0.05 -5.48 8.20
C HIS A 111 -1.30 -6.18 7.67
N CYS A 112 -2.46 -5.55 7.80
CA CYS A 112 -3.74 -6.09 7.33
C CYS A 112 -4.36 -5.22 6.24
N LEU A 113 -3.79 -4.04 6.00
CA LEU A 113 -4.31 -3.08 5.05
C LEU A 113 -3.79 -3.40 3.64
N PRO A 114 -4.67 -3.33 2.63
CA PRO A 114 -4.26 -3.48 1.25
C PRO A 114 -3.35 -2.32 0.83
N GLY A 115 -2.54 -2.56 -0.20
CA GLY A 115 -1.64 -1.54 -0.74
C GLY A 115 -1.14 -1.90 -2.13
N CYS A 116 -0.38 -0.99 -2.74
CA CYS A 116 0.24 -1.27 -4.04
C CYS A 116 1.74 -0.99 -4.05
N LEU A 117 2.48 -1.86 -4.75
CA LEU A 117 3.86 -1.59 -5.10
C LEU A 117 3.88 -1.09 -6.54
N THR A 118 4.36 0.12 -6.76
CA THR A 118 4.61 0.65 -8.10
C THR A 118 6.11 0.76 -8.34
N VAL A 119 6.59 0.05 -9.34
CA VAL A 119 8.00 0.06 -9.75
C VAL A 119 8.09 0.68 -11.12
N THR A 120 8.87 1.76 -11.23
CA THR A 120 9.14 2.40 -12.51
C THR A 120 10.56 2.11 -12.94
N ILE A 121 10.69 1.43 -14.08
CA ILE A 121 11.98 1.18 -14.73
C ILE A 121 12.26 2.35 -15.65
N LYS A 122 13.26 3.18 -15.29
CA LYS A 122 13.57 4.40 -16.05
C LYS A 122 14.45 4.07 -17.25
N ARG A 123 15.68 3.63 -17.01
CA ARG A 123 16.69 3.36 -18.03
C ARG A 123 17.72 2.32 -17.59
N GLY A 124 18.40 1.71 -18.56
CA GLY A 124 19.60 0.91 -18.34
C GLY A 124 20.84 1.76 -18.61
N ASN A 125 21.94 1.51 -17.90
CA ASN A 125 23.20 2.22 -18.14
C ASN A 125 24.32 1.21 -18.43
N ASN A 126 25.12 1.49 -19.46
CA ASN A 126 26.32 0.71 -19.82
C ASN A 126 26.07 -0.79 -19.91
N LEU A 127 24.97 -1.19 -20.56
CA LEU A 127 24.65 -2.61 -20.75
C LEU A 127 25.67 -3.26 -21.67
N LYS A 128 26.14 -4.45 -21.29
CA LYS A 128 27.08 -5.23 -22.10
C LYS A 128 26.45 -5.58 -23.45
N GLN A 129 27.15 -5.28 -24.53
CA GLN A 129 26.76 -5.75 -25.86
C GLN A 129 26.96 -7.26 -25.93
N ALA A 130 25.90 -8.00 -26.29
CA ALA A 130 26.07 -9.36 -26.80
C ALA A 130 26.55 -9.27 -28.26
N MET A 131 27.12 -10.34 -28.85
CA MET A 131 27.44 -10.31 -30.28
C MET A 131 26.15 -10.09 -31.10
N GLY A 132 26.07 -8.95 -31.80
CA GLY A 132 24.84 -8.47 -32.45
C GLY A 132 24.09 -7.41 -31.63
N ALA A 133 23.11 -6.77 -32.25
CA ALA A 133 22.33 -5.68 -31.66
C ALA A 133 21.83 -5.97 -30.22
N THR A 134 21.98 -4.99 -29.33
CA THR A 134 21.46 -5.09 -27.96
C THR A 134 19.96 -4.82 -27.94
N ASN A 135 19.14 -5.87 -27.83
CA ASN A 135 17.68 -5.75 -27.71
C ASN A 135 17.28 -5.93 -26.25
N ALA A 136 17.41 -4.86 -25.46
CA ALA A 136 17.32 -4.89 -24.02
C ALA A 136 15.89 -4.76 -23.49
N PHE A 137 15.58 -5.51 -22.44
CA PHE A 137 14.36 -5.37 -21.65
C PHE A 137 14.60 -5.77 -20.19
N CYS A 138 13.75 -5.30 -19.28
CA CYS A 138 13.77 -5.69 -17.88
C CYS A 138 12.61 -6.63 -17.59
N ARG A 139 12.89 -7.73 -16.88
CA ARG A 139 11.89 -8.63 -16.31
C ARG A 139 11.81 -8.41 -14.81
N LEU A 140 10.61 -8.14 -14.32
CA LEU A 140 10.29 -7.90 -12.92
C LEU A 140 9.50 -9.10 -12.38
N THR A 141 9.83 -9.58 -11.19
CA THR A 141 9.13 -10.71 -10.55
C THR A 141 9.11 -10.49 -9.04
N ILE A 142 7.95 -10.64 -8.40
CA ILE A 142 7.80 -10.53 -6.94
C ILE A 142 7.46 -11.90 -6.40
N GLY A 143 8.27 -12.43 -5.48
CA GLY A 143 8.08 -13.77 -4.93
C GLY A 143 7.95 -14.82 -6.03
N ASN A 144 6.90 -15.64 -5.95
CA ASN A 144 6.55 -16.65 -6.96
C ASN A 144 5.46 -16.16 -7.95
N GLY A 145 5.20 -14.85 -7.98
CA GLY A 145 4.17 -14.26 -8.83
C GLY A 145 4.55 -14.25 -10.32
N PRO A 146 3.58 -13.96 -11.20
CA PRO A 146 3.82 -13.90 -12.64
C PRO A 146 4.82 -12.79 -12.98
N PRO A 147 5.77 -13.05 -13.91
CA PRO A 147 6.74 -12.05 -14.33
C PRO A 147 6.05 -10.95 -15.16
N ARG A 148 6.45 -9.69 -14.94
CA ARG A 148 6.13 -8.55 -15.82
C ARG A 148 7.40 -8.14 -16.55
N GLN A 149 7.27 -7.51 -17.72
CA GLN A 149 8.44 -7.05 -18.46
C GLN A 149 8.20 -5.73 -19.18
N THR A 150 9.27 -4.97 -19.37
CA THR A 150 9.27 -3.77 -20.21
C THR A 150 9.18 -4.15 -21.68
N LYS A 151 8.93 -3.15 -22.52
CA LYS A 151 9.18 -3.25 -23.95
C LYS A 151 10.67 -3.50 -24.21
N VAL A 152 10.93 -4.07 -25.38
CA VAL A 152 12.28 -4.30 -25.87
C VAL A 152 12.76 -3.02 -26.56
N VAL A 153 13.93 -2.52 -26.16
CA VAL A 153 14.62 -1.41 -26.81
C VAL A 153 15.82 -1.96 -27.57
N ASN A 154 15.81 -1.78 -28.89
CA ASN A 154 16.83 -2.34 -29.78
C ASN A 154 18.02 -1.40 -29.94
N HIS A 155 19.19 -1.97 -30.26
CA HIS A 155 20.43 -1.26 -30.60
C HIS A 155 20.89 -0.21 -29.58
N SER A 156 20.61 -0.42 -28.28
CA SER A 156 21.01 0.54 -27.24
C SER A 156 21.70 -0.14 -26.06
N THR A 157 22.84 0.41 -25.66
CA THR A 157 23.54 0.08 -24.41
C THR A 157 23.03 0.92 -23.24
N THR A 158 22.22 1.95 -23.51
CA THR A 158 21.56 2.81 -22.53
C THR A 158 20.06 2.95 -22.83
N PRO A 159 19.30 1.84 -22.80
CA PRO A 159 17.89 1.85 -23.17
C PRO A 159 17.06 2.69 -22.20
N GLU A 160 16.11 3.48 -22.71
CA GLU A 160 15.12 4.19 -21.90
C GLU A 160 13.76 3.51 -22.05
N TRP A 161 13.18 3.09 -20.93
CA TRP A 161 11.85 2.45 -20.90
C TRP A 161 10.79 3.41 -20.36
N LYS A 162 11.06 4.04 -19.21
CA LYS A 162 10.10 4.90 -18.48
C LYS A 162 8.75 4.19 -18.26
N GLU A 163 8.80 2.89 -17.97
CA GLU A 163 7.62 2.03 -17.80
C GLU A 163 7.34 1.75 -16.32
N GLY A 164 6.08 1.92 -15.92
CA GLY A 164 5.59 1.65 -14.57
C GLY A 164 4.85 0.33 -14.47
N PHE A 165 5.12 -0.43 -13.42
CA PHE A 165 4.46 -1.70 -13.09
C PHE A 165 3.85 -1.61 -11.70
N THR A 166 2.54 -1.87 -11.61
CA THR A 166 1.83 -1.86 -10.32
C THR A 166 1.35 -3.26 -9.97
N TRP A 167 1.63 -3.66 -8.72
CA TRP A 167 1.04 -4.83 -8.09
C TRP A 167 0.12 -4.37 -6.97
N ALA A 168 -1.13 -4.81 -7.00
CA ALA A 168 -2.05 -4.65 -5.90
C ALA A 168 -1.89 -5.85 -4.95
N PHE A 169 -1.96 -5.59 -3.66
CA PHE A 169 -1.91 -6.61 -2.63
C PHE A 169 -3.06 -6.37 -1.65
N ASP A 170 -3.83 -7.42 -1.38
CA ASP A 170 -4.84 -7.40 -0.32
C ASP A 170 -4.17 -7.34 1.08
N VAL A 171 -2.93 -7.86 1.18
CA VAL A 171 -2.10 -7.87 2.39
C VAL A 171 -0.65 -7.59 2.00
N PRO A 172 0.14 -6.79 2.76
CA PRO A 172 1.51 -6.46 2.39
C PRO A 172 2.38 -7.72 2.17
N PRO A 173 3.14 -7.80 1.06
CA PRO A 173 3.90 -9.00 0.68
C PRO A 173 5.20 -9.14 1.50
N LYS A 174 5.09 -9.31 2.82
CA LYS A 174 6.24 -9.42 3.74
C LYS A 174 7.20 -10.52 3.35
N GLY A 175 8.50 -10.21 3.43
CA GLY A 175 9.57 -11.16 3.15
C GLY A 175 9.72 -11.54 1.67
N GLN A 176 8.82 -11.10 0.79
CA GLN A 176 8.95 -11.32 -0.65
C GLN A 176 9.96 -10.35 -1.25
N LYS A 177 10.80 -10.85 -2.16
CA LYS A 177 11.80 -10.04 -2.87
C LYS A 177 11.26 -9.67 -4.24
N LEU A 178 11.47 -8.42 -4.63
CA LEU A 178 11.33 -7.96 -6.00
C LEU A 178 12.65 -8.24 -6.73
N HIS A 179 12.59 -9.13 -7.73
CA HIS A 179 13.68 -9.41 -8.64
C HIS A 179 13.50 -8.58 -9.91
N ILE A 180 14.52 -7.79 -10.26
CA ILE A 180 14.60 -7.04 -11.51
C ILE A 180 15.81 -7.57 -12.27
N ILE A 181 15.59 -8.16 -13.45
CA ILE A 181 16.65 -8.77 -14.25
C ILE A 181 16.65 -8.13 -15.63
N CYS A 182 17.78 -7.58 -16.05
CA CYS A 182 17.95 -7.03 -17.39
C CYS A 182 18.43 -8.11 -18.36
N LYS A 183 17.70 -8.27 -19.47
CA LYS A 183 17.89 -9.34 -20.47
C LYS A 183 18.03 -8.75 -21.88
N SER A 184 18.72 -9.47 -22.76
CA SER A 184 18.78 -9.18 -24.21
C SER A 184 18.17 -10.34 -24.99
N LYS A 185 17.34 -10.02 -25.99
CA LYS A 185 16.80 -10.99 -26.93
C LYS A 185 17.59 -10.94 -28.24
N ASN A 186 18.30 -12.00 -28.60
CA ASN A 186 18.98 -12.03 -29.89
C ASN A 186 18.01 -12.30 -31.06
N THR A 187 18.46 -12.07 -32.28
CA THR A 187 17.71 -12.25 -33.53
C THR A 187 17.17 -13.67 -33.75
N PHE A 188 17.72 -14.66 -33.04
CA PHE A 188 17.31 -16.07 -33.06
C PHE A 188 16.36 -16.44 -31.92
N GLY A 189 15.86 -15.47 -31.15
CA GLY A 189 14.92 -15.67 -30.06
C GLY A 189 15.52 -16.22 -28.76
N LYS A 190 16.83 -16.49 -28.70
CA LYS A 190 17.54 -16.83 -27.46
C LYS A 190 17.61 -15.60 -26.57
N VAL A 191 17.21 -15.77 -25.31
CA VAL A 191 17.22 -14.72 -24.29
C VAL A 191 18.40 -14.95 -23.37
N ASN A 192 19.33 -13.99 -23.33
CA ASN A 192 20.50 -14.02 -22.44
C ASN A 192 20.33 -12.98 -21.33
N GLU A 193 20.76 -13.31 -20.12
CA GLU A 193 20.84 -12.35 -19.00
C GLU A 193 22.05 -11.44 -19.21
N ILE A 194 21.84 -10.12 -19.26
CA ILE A 194 22.93 -9.14 -19.50
C ILE A 194 23.52 -8.66 -18.17
N SER A 195 22.66 -8.41 -17.18
CA SER A 195 23.06 -7.96 -15.85
C SER A 195 21.92 -8.08 -14.84
N ARG A 196 22.27 -8.24 -13.56
CA ARG A 196 21.31 -8.29 -12.44
C ARG A 196 20.99 -6.92 -11.83
N SER A 197 21.72 -5.84 -12.17
CA SER A 197 21.66 -4.60 -11.37
C SER A 197 22.04 -3.27 -12.05
N ASN A 198 22.26 -3.20 -13.37
CA ASN A 198 22.67 -1.93 -14.02
C ASN A 198 21.49 -1.05 -14.54
N ALA A 199 20.27 -1.29 -14.04
CA ALA A 199 19.08 -0.51 -14.39
C ALA A 199 18.78 0.53 -13.30
N GLU A 200 18.62 1.79 -13.70
CA GLU A 200 18.14 2.84 -12.82
C GLU A 200 16.63 2.69 -12.63
N CYS A 201 16.22 2.40 -11.40
CA CYS A 201 14.84 2.14 -11.03
C CYS A 201 14.39 3.12 -9.96
N SER A 202 13.14 3.60 -10.04
CA SER A 202 12.48 4.24 -8.91
C SER A 202 11.39 3.30 -8.40
N ILE A 203 11.51 2.90 -7.14
CA ILE A 203 10.52 2.06 -6.46
C ILE A 203 9.69 2.99 -5.58
N ILE A 204 8.39 3.05 -5.85
CA ILE A 204 7.44 3.79 -5.03
C ILE A 204 6.49 2.75 -4.42
N PHE A 205 6.64 2.52 -3.12
CA PHE A 205 5.59 1.89 -2.35
C PHE A 205 4.53 2.96 -2.11
N SER A 206 3.45 2.90 -2.89
CA SER A 206 2.30 3.77 -2.69
C SER A 206 1.26 2.95 -1.97
N CYS A 207 0.96 3.31 -0.73
CA CYS A 207 -0.39 3.03 -0.30
C CYS A 207 -1.34 3.80 -1.23
N ARG A 208 -2.34 3.13 -1.77
CA ARG A 208 -3.48 3.80 -2.38
C ARG A 208 -4.59 3.82 -1.35
#